data_AF-A0A239NPQ2-F1
#
_entry.id   AF-A0A239NPQ2-F1
#
_cell.length_a   1.000
_cell.length_b   1.000
_cell.length_c   1.000
_cell.angle_alpha   90.00
_cell.angle_beta   90.00
_cell.angle_gamma   90.00
#
_symmetry.space_group_name_H-M   'P 1'
#
loop_
_entity.id
_entity.type
_entity.pdbx_description
1 polymer ?
#
loop_
_entity_poly.entity_id
_entity_poly.type
_entity_poly.pdbx_seq_one_letter_code
_entity_poly.pdbx_strand_id
1 'polypeptide(L)'
;MIKAELAEHGHWIVANIQPNASWPVNAQRVEWRGHVIWVIPLMKKHHPAVAMKVVPGISASRCEEMLMRFVSNLSWVESCGHIVVELSGGGLPAPLGMFRDTGIMTCESFDLSYFPEPTDNRALLALALMREGRGLNHPAYSFLSFFRVLEVAFSSQKRKAWIETAIDTVDGYGVQEVVQALRASGIQDIYKHLYESGRCAIAHANKEPIVDPDKPGDLRRLRSEAPLIRALAQKAIEEELGVETRNAVYQKHLHELAGFKEILGVEAVELLVKNEQATGERMTDIPEINVELFDKPPYEPLKRLVPRMMERDQSKLYIAFSSADETVRLRVCLDFAAERLSLSPLTDVGIVDTGSAASARRVREVRRFEQELFGNGRLRIVDAETGKLISWKGAYIPVNMFQDADGCAAQLAMWDRTAAKRQDYEDRYGARLNWFSRGYSTRIIPKA
;
A
#
# COMPACT_ATOMS: atom_id res chain seq x y z
N MET A 1 6.23 21.47 -5.18
CA MET A 1 7.46 20.73 -5.48
C MET A 1 7.29 19.81 -6.69
N ILE A 2 6.31 18.89 -6.70
CA ILE A 2 6.02 17.96 -7.83
C ILE A 2 5.91 18.66 -9.21
N LYS A 3 5.14 19.76 -9.30
CA LYS A 3 5.00 20.52 -10.56
C LYS A 3 6.31 21.13 -11.07
N ALA A 4 7.30 21.36 -10.21
CA ALA A 4 8.57 21.96 -10.60
C ALA A 4 9.52 20.92 -11.22
N GLU A 5 9.59 19.70 -10.66
CA GLU A 5 10.42 18.61 -11.20
C GLU A 5 9.91 18.12 -12.56
N LEU A 6 8.59 17.91 -12.70
CA LEU A 6 8.00 17.50 -13.99
C LEU A 6 8.05 18.59 -15.07
N ALA A 7 8.26 19.86 -14.69
CA ALA A 7 8.46 20.97 -15.60
C ALA A 7 9.93 21.18 -15.98
N GLU A 8 10.85 20.41 -15.39
CA GLU A 8 12.28 20.53 -15.67
C GLU A 8 12.60 19.97 -17.06
N HIS A 9 13.23 20.79 -17.90
CA HIS A 9 13.71 20.33 -19.18
C HIS A 9 14.83 19.30 -19.03
N GLY A 10 14.79 18.27 -19.87
CA GLY A 10 15.86 17.28 -19.97
C GLY A 10 15.46 16.14 -20.89
N HIS A 11 16.26 15.07 -20.90
CA HIS A 11 15.92 13.89 -21.67
C HIS A 11 15.03 12.97 -20.84
N TRP A 12 13.74 12.95 -21.15
CA TRP A 12 12.74 12.12 -20.49
C TRP A 12 12.38 10.89 -21.32
N ILE A 13 12.12 9.79 -20.63
CA ILE A 13 11.57 8.54 -21.17
C ILE A 13 10.21 8.32 -20.52
N VAL A 14 9.22 7.97 -21.31
CA VAL A 14 7.81 7.84 -20.92
C VAL A 14 7.28 6.50 -21.43
N ALA A 15 6.86 5.62 -20.53
CA ALA A 15 6.17 4.39 -20.88
C ALA A 15 4.66 4.65 -20.88
N ASN A 16 4.06 4.61 -22.07
CA ASN A 16 2.64 4.87 -22.28
C ASN A 16 1.86 3.57 -22.07
N ILE A 17 0.90 3.61 -21.16
CA ILE A 17 0.20 2.42 -20.67
C ILE A 17 -1.22 2.38 -21.25
N GLN A 18 -1.70 1.19 -21.58
CA GLN A 18 -3.08 1.00 -22.01
C GLN A 18 -4.04 1.26 -20.82
N PRO A 19 -5.13 2.02 -21.01
CA PRO A 19 -6.07 2.34 -19.92
C PRO A 19 -7.05 1.17 -19.67
N ASN A 20 -6.53 0.02 -19.22
CA ASN A 20 -7.29 -1.18 -18.89
C ASN A 20 -7.36 -1.47 -17.38
N ALA A 21 -6.75 -0.61 -16.56
CA ALA A 21 -6.72 -0.70 -15.10
C ALA A 21 -6.93 0.70 -14.48
N SER A 22 -7.23 0.74 -13.18
CA SER A 22 -7.29 1.99 -12.43
C SER A 22 -5.97 2.75 -12.49
N TRP A 23 -6.04 4.07 -12.66
CA TRP A 23 -4.87 4.93 -12.71
C TRP A 23 -5.00 6.17 -11.82
N PRO A 24 -3.91 6.66 -11.19
CA PRO A 24 -3.94 7.85 -10.34
C PRO A 24 -4.39 9.12 -11.07
N VAL A 25 -5.19 9.93 -10.38
CA VAL A 25 -5.53 11.31 -10.80
C VAL A 25 -4.49 12.33 -10.35
N ASN A 26 -3.64 11.94 -9.39
CA ASN A 26 -2.55 12.76 -8.88
C ASN A 26 -1.19 12.22 -9.33
N ALA A 27 -0.24 13.13 -9.56
CA ALA A 27 1.14 12.76 -9.86
C ALA A 27 1.80 12.16 -8.61
N GLN A 28 2.53 11.05 -8.78
CA GLN A 28 3.22 10.38 -7.68
C GLN A 28 4.71 10.26 -7.99
N ARG A 29 5.55 10.77 -7.08
CA ARG A 29 7.01 10.60 -7.11
C ARG A 29 7.34 9.29 -6.42
N VAL A 30 8.11 8.43 -7.07
CA VAL A 30 8.51 7.12 -6.53
C VAL A 30 10.02 7.00 -6.62
N GLU A 31 10.68 6.80 -5.49
CA GLU A 31 12.08 6.41 -5.47
C GLU A 31 12.15 4.89 -5.58
N TRP A 32 12.78 4.39 -6.63
CA TRP A 32 12.89 2.98 -6.91
C TRP A 32 14.30 2.67 -7.38
N ARG A 33 15.00 1.76 -6.69
CA ARG A 33 16.41 1.42 -6.95
C ARG A 33 17.35 2.64 -7.01
N GLY A 34 17.12 3.62 -6.14
CA GLY A 34 17.93 4.86 -6.08
C GLY A 34 17.65 5.85 -7.21
N HIS A 35 16.61 5.64 -8.01
CA HIS A 35 16.22 6.53 -9.10
C HIS A 35 14.79 7.03 -8.93
N VAL A 36 14.53 8.24 -9.40
CA VAL A 36 13.19 8.84 -9.35
C VAL A 36 12.40 8.45 -10.59
N ILE A 37 11.25 7.82 -10.36
CA ILE A 37 10.25 7.51 -11.36
C ILE A 37 8.96 8.25 -11.00
N TRP A 38 8.31 8.80 -12.01
CA TRP A 38 7.04 9.51 -11.88
C TRP A 38 5.91 8.68 -12.42
N VAL A 39 4.85 8.54 -11.63
CA VAL A 39 3.53 8.15 -12.13
C VAL A 39 2.86 9.43 -12.61
N ILE A 40 2.65 9.54 -13.93
CA ILE A 40 2.00 10.68 -14.55
C ILE A 40 0.49 10.54 -14.31
N PRO A 41 -0.18 11.59 -13.80
CA PRO A 41 -1.60 11.53 -13.52
C PRO A 41 -2.39 11.31 -14.81
N LEU A 42 -3.60 10.78 -14.66
CA LEU A 42 -4.51 10.63 -15.77
C LEU A 42 -4.80 11.99 -16.43
N MET A 43 -4.58 12.08 -17.74
CA MET A 43 -4.86 13.26 -18.54
C MET A 43 -5.89 12.96 -19.62
N LYS A 44 -6.70 13.96 -19.97
CA LYS A 44 -7.66 13.82 -21.08
C LYS A 44 -6.89 13.59 -22.38
N LYS A 45 -7.35 12.65 -23.20
CA LYS A 45 -6.81 12.32 -24.53
C LYS A 45 -5.33 11.92 -24.54
N HIS A 46 -4.80 11.44 -23.44
CA HIS A 46 -3.44 10.94 -23.35
C HIS A 46 -3.43 9.58 -22.66
N HIS A 47 -2.46 8.76 -23.00
CA HIS A 47 -2.23 7.51 -22.28
C HIS A 47 -1.85 7.79 -20.82
N PRO A 48 -2.35 6.99 -19.86
CA PRO A 48 -1.68 6.82 -18.57
C PRO A 48 -0.20 6.52 -18.79
N ALA A 49 0.69 7.04 -17.93
CA ALA A 49 2.10 6.84 -18.16
C ALA A 49 2.93 6.83 -16.88
N VAL A 50 4.07 6.16 -16.95
CA VAL A 50 5.17 6.36 -16.01
C VAL A 50 6.34 6.99 -16.76
N ALA A 51 7.08 7.86 -16.10
CA ALA A 51 8.18 8.57 -16.74
C ALA A 51 9.41 8.61 -15.83
N MET A 52 10.59 8.65 -16.44
CA MET A 52 11.83 8.95 -15.75
C MET A 52 12.73 9.82 -16.60
N LYS A 53 13.51 10.68 -15.94
CA LYS A 53 14.58 11.43 -16.60
C LYS A 53 15.78 10.51 -16.78
N VAL A 54 16.42 10.57 -17.95
CA VAL A 54 17.67 9.83 -18.21
C VAL A 54 18.73 10.30 -17.21
N VAL A 55 19.29 9.33 -16.50
CA VAL A 55 20.27 9.58 -15.45
C VAL A 55 21.64 9.82 -16.10
N PRO A 56 22.38 10.89 -15.72
CA PRO A 56 23.73 11.11 -16.22
C PRO A 56 24.62 9.89 -16.00
N GLY A 57 25.32 9.46 -17.04
CA GLY A 57 26.19 8.27 -17.00
C GLY A 57 25.49 6.93 -17.23
N ILE A 58 24.15 6.89 -17.33
CA ILE A 58 23.38 5.70 -17.69
C ILE A 58 22.84 5.86 -19.12
N SER A 59 22.90 4.80 -19.93
CA SER A 59 22.37 4.83 -21.29
C SER A 59 20.83 4.92 -21.30
N ALA A 60 20.28 5.58 -22.32
CA ALA A 60 18.82 5.71 -22.46
C ALA A 60 18.13 4.33 -22.49
N SER A 61 18.65 3.37 -23.26
CA SER A 61 18.12 2.00 -23.31
C SER A 61 18.11 1.30 -21.95
N ARG A 62 19.10 1.57 -21.08
CA ARG A 62 19.08 1.03 -19.72
C ARG A 62 18.00 1.69 -18.86
N CYS A 63 17.76 2.99 -19.03
CA CYS A 63 16.64 3.67 -18.40
C CYS A 63 15.29 3.15 -18.92
N GLU A 64 15.14 2.86 -20.21
CA GLU A 64 13.95 2.19 -20.78
C GLU A 64 13.70 0.84 -20.10
N GLU A 65 14.73 0.01 -20.00
CA GLU A 65 14.64 -1.30 -19.33
C GLU A 65 14.23 -1.16 -17.86
N MET A 66 14.80 -0.18 -17.15
CA MET A 66 14.41 0.12 -15.78
C MET A 66 12.94 0.53 -15.68
N LEU A 67 12.48 1.42 -16.57
CA LEU A 67 11.09 1.85 -16.60
C LEU A 67 10.14 0.67 -16.88
N MET A 68 10.51 -0.22 -17.81
CA MET A 68 9.74 -1.43 -18.10
C MET A 68 9.67 -2.38 -16.89
N ARG A 69 10.77 -2.55 -16.16
CA ARG A 69 10.82 -3.36 -14.92
C ARG A 69 9.97 -2.73 -13.81
N PHE A 70 9.96 -1.41 -13.70
CA PHE A 70 9.07 -0.68 -12.78
C PHE A 70 7.60 -0.99 -13.08
N VAL A 71 7.18 -0.90 -14.35
CA VAL A 71 5.80 -1.22 -14.75
C VAL A 71 5.45 -2.68 -14.45
N SER A 72 6.39 -3.62 -14.61
CA SER A 72 6.18 -5.02 -14.24
C SER A 72 5.97 -5.22 -12.73
N ASN A 73 6.75 -4.53 -11.88
CA ASN A 73 6.53 -4.56 -10.43
C ASN A 73 5.21 -3.91 -10.04
N LEU A 74 4.86 -2.79 -10.66
CA LEU A 74 3.57 -2.13 -10.44
C LEU A 74 2.40 -3.06 -10.79
N SER A 75 2.47 -3.71 -11.95
CA SER A 75 1.49 -4.71 -12.39
C SER A 75 1.41 -5.92 -11.46
N TRP A 76 2.52 -6.32 -10.85
CA TRP A 76 2.55 -7.37 -9.85
C TRP A 76 1.80 -6.97 -8.58
N VAL A 77 2.14 -5.81 -8.01
CA VAL A 77 1.55 -5.27 -6.77
C VAL A 77 0.06 -4.98 -6.92
N GLU A 78 -0.34 -4.37 -8.03
CA GLU A 78 -1.74 -4.02 -8.32
C GLU A 78 -2.54 -5.20 -8.87
N SER A 79 -1.93 -6.37 -9.04
CA SER A 79 -2.59 -7.59 -9.52
C SER A 79 -3.34 -7.43 -10.87
N CYS A 80 -2.89 -6.51 -11.72
CA CYS A 80 -3.48 -6.19 -13.02
C CYS A 80 -2.43 -6.20 -14.13
N GLY A 81 -2.81 -6.04 -15.39
CA GLY A 81 -1.89 -6.07 -16.54
C GLY A 81 -1.66 -4.69 -17.16
N HIS A 82 -0.59 -4.01 -16.76
CA HIS A 82 -0.21 -2.72 -17.34
C HIS A 82 0.57 -2.92 -18.65
N ILE A 83 -0.15 -3.01 -19.78
CA ILE A 83 0.47 -3.12 -21.11
C ILE A 83 1.08 -1.78 -21.51
N VAL A 84 2.36 -1.78 -21.85
CA VAL A 84 3.04 -0.62 -22.44
C VAL A 84 2.78 -0.63 -23.94
N VAL A 85 2.08 0.40 -24.41
CA VAL A 85 1.74 0.59 -25.84
C VAL A 85 2.96 1.05 -26.61
N GLU A 86 3.70 2.01 -26.06
CA GLU A 86 4.85 2.64 -26.72
C GLU A 86 5.76 3.30 -25.68
N LEU A 87 7.07 3.30 -25.94
CA LEU A 87 8.03 4.15 -25.23
C LEU A 87 8.18 5.45 -26.01
N SER A 88 7.84 6.57 -25.39
CA SER A 88 8.05 7.92 -25.94
C SER A 88 8.99 8.72 -25.05
N GLY A 89 9.25 9.97 -25.42
CA GLY A 89 10.16 10.81 -24.65
C GLY A 89 10.43 12.14 -25.33
N GLY A 90 11.31 12.93 -24.71
CA GLY A 90 11.71 14.22 -25.24
C GLY A 90 12.15 15.19 -24.14
N GLY A 91 12.03 16.48 -24.43
CA GLY A 91 12.41 17.57 -23.53
C GLY A 91 11.62 17.65 -22.22
N LEU A 92 10.44 17.01 -22.17
CA LEU A 92 9.49 16.97 -21.07
C LEU A 92 8.80 15.58 -21.04
N PRO A 93 8.27 15.13 -19.90
CA PRO A 93 7.60 13.83 -19.77
C PRO A 93 6.18 13.86 -20.34
N ALA A 94 6.05 14.07 -21.65
CA ALA A 94 4.77 14.14 -22.35
C ALA A 94 4.32 12.73 -22.82
N PRO A 95 3.16 12.23 -22.34
CA PRO A 95 2.60 10.97 -22.81
C PRO A 95 2.08 11.09 -24.25
N LEU A 96 1.91 9.95 -24.90
CA LEU A 96 1.32 9.81 -26.21
C LEU A 96 -0.17 10.19 -26.16
N GLY A 97 -0.64 10.88 -27.20
CA GLY A 97 -2.06 11.14 -27.41
C GLY A 97 -2.87 9.85 -27.61
N MET A 98 -4.11 9.85 -27.17
CA MET A 98 -5.04 8.72 -27.25
C MET A 98 -6.42 9.18 -27.71
N PHE A 99 -7.03 8.43 -28.63
CA PHE A 99 -8.40 8.67 -29.10
C PHE A 99 -9.42 7.91 -28.26
N ARG A 100 -9.43 8.15 -26.95
CA ARG A 100 -10.40 7.55 -26.02
C ARG A 100 -10.73 8.52 -24.90
N ASP A 101 -12.02 8.82 -24.77
CA ASP A 101 -12.51 9.87 -23.87
C ASP A 101 -13.33 9.29 -22.69
N THR A 102 -13.62 7.98 -22.70
CA THR A 102 -14.48 7.32 -21.70
C THR A 102 -13.97 5.94 -21.27
N GLY A 103 -14.43 5.50 -20.09
CA GLY A 103 -14.19 4.15 -19.57
C GLY A 103 -12.79 3.94 -18.99
N ILE A 104 -12.18 5.00 -18.43
CA ILE A 104 -10.92 4.89 -17.68
C ILE A 104 -11.27 4.84 -16.19
N MET A 105 -10.79 3.81 -15.51
CA MET A 105 -10.93 3.69 -14.06
C MET A 105 -9.89 4.58 -13.37
N THR A 106 -10.27 5.22 -12.28
CA THR A 106 -9.40 6.16 -11.55
C THR A 106 -9.20 5.73 -10.11
N CYS A 107 -8.03 6.03 -9.56
CA CYS A 107 -7.76 6.03 -8.13
C CYS A 107 -7.09 7.36 -7.73
N GLU A 108 -7.00 7.65 -6.43
CA GLU A 108 -6.31 8.86 -5.95
C GLU A 108 -4.79 8.75 -6.17
N SER A 109 -4.22 7.61 -5.76
CA SER A 109 -2.78 7.29 -5.80
C SER A 109 -2.57 5.77 -5.77
N PHE A 110 -1.38 5.30 -6.14
CA PHE A 110 -1.00 3.90 -5.93
C PHE A 110 -0.46 3.69 -4.51
N ASP A 111 -0.87 2.59 -3.87
CA ASP A 111 -0.28 2.15 -2.60
C ASP A 111 0.99 1.33 -2.86
N LEU A 112 2.13 2.01 -2.83
CA LEU A 112 3.44 1.40 -3.04
C LEU A 112 4.19 1.14 -1.73
N SER A 113 3.46 1.02 -0.61
CA SER A 113 4.05 0.69 0.71
C SER A 113 4.75 -0.68 0.70
N TYR A 114 4.30 -1.58 -0.17
CA TYR A 114 5.02 -2.78 -0.55
C TYR A 114 5.31 -2.71 -2.06
N PHE A 115 6.60 -2.63 -2.41
CA PHE A 115 7.05 -2.59 -3.79
C PHE A 115 8.34 -3.41 -3.94
N PRO A 116 8.26 -4.69 -4.36
CA PRO A 116 9.42 -5.58 -4.34
C PRO A 116 10.47 -5.15 -5.37
N GLU A 117 11.74 -5.35 -5.03
CA GLU A 117 12.88 -5.02 -5.89
C GLU A 117 13.73 -6.27 -6.28
N PRO A 118 13.15 -7.33 -6.86
CA PRO A 118 13.85 -8.58 -7.09
C PRO A 118 15.11 -8.41 -7.95
N THR A 119 16.24 -8.90 -7.46
CA THR A 119 17.54 -8.80 -8.15
C THR A 119 17.80 -9.97 -9.10
N ASP A 120 17.10 -11.09 -8.93
CA ASP A 120 17.17 -12.24 -9.83
C ASP A 120 16.54 -11.92 -11.21
N ASN A 121 17.31 -12.15 -12.27
CA ASN A 121 16.85 -11.98 -13.64
C ASN A 121 15.68 -12.91 -13.99
N ARG A 122 15.58 -14.10 -13.39
CA ARG A 122 14.45 -15.02 -13.59
C ARG A 122 13.18 -14.42 -13.00
N ALA A 123 13.25 -13.90 -11.77
CA ALA A 123 12.14 -13.17 -11.14
C ALA A 123 11.70 -11.98 -11.99
N LEU A 124 12.64 -11.14 -12.44
CA LEU A 124 12.32 -9.98 -13.29
C LEU A 124 11.63 -10.38 -14.60
N LEU A 125 12.11 -11.45 -15.27
CA LEU A 125 11.48 -11.96 -16.48
C LEU A 125 10.08 -12.54 -16.20
N ALA A 126 9.92 -13.28 -15.10
CA ALA A 126 8.63 -13.83 -14.70
C ALA A 126 7.59 -12.73 -14.42
N LEU A 127 7.98 -11.64 -13.75
CA LEU A 127 7.10 -10.49 -13.54
C LEU A 127 6.72 -9.79 -14.85
N ALA A 128 7.65 -9.68 -15.81
CA ALA A 128 7.35 -9.16 -17.13
C ALA A 128 6.33 -10.03 -17.87
N LEU A 129 6.53 -11.36 -17.88
CA LEU A 129 5.58 -12.30 -18.49
C LEU A 129 4.21 -12.31 -17.79
N MET A 130 4.20 -12.16 -16.46
CA MET A 130 2.95 -12.06 -15.69
C MET A 130 2.16 -10.79 -16.04
N ARG A 131 2.85 -9.64 -16.19
CA ARG A 131 2.27 -8.38 -16.67
C ARG A 131 1.62 -8.55 -18.04
N GLU A 132 2.36 -9.12 -19.00
CA GLU A 132 1.84 -9.39 -20.34
C GLU A 132 0.60 -10.30 -20.28
N GLY A 133 0.71 -11.44 -19.58
CA GLY A 133 -0.38 -12.41 -19.48
C GLY A 133 -1.67 -11.82 -18.90
N ARG A 134 -1.55 -10.96 -17.88
CA ARG A 134 -2.68 -10.25 -17.25
C ARG A 134 -3.27 -9.15 -18.14
N GLY A 135 -2.48 -8.55 -19.02
CA GLY A 135 -2.90 -7.40 -19.83
C GLY A 135 -3.43 -7.78 -21.22
N LEU A 136 -3.04 -8.94 -21.73
CA LEU A 136 -3.49 -9.45 -23.03
C LEU A 136 -4.98 -9.76 -23.04
N ASN A 137 -5.69 -9.27 -24.06
CA ASN A 137 -7.11 -9.56 -24.30
C ASN A 137 -7.32 -10.79 -25.21
N HIS A 138 -6.38 -11.73 -25.22
CA HIS A 138 -6.45 -12.95 -26.04
C HIS A 138 -6.13 -14.19 -25.21
N PRO A 139 -7.10 -15.08 -24.93
CA PRO A 139 -6.94 -16.19 -23.98
C PRO A 139 -5.72 -17.08 -24.27
N ALA A 140 -5.43 -17.36 -25.54
CA ALA A 140 -4.29 -18.20 -25.91
C ALA A 140 -2.93 -17.55 -25.58
N TYR A 141 -2.78 -16.24 -25.86
CA TYR A 141 -1.52 -15.55 -25.60
C TYR A 141 -1.35 -15.23 -24.11
N SER A 142 -2.45 -14.97 -23.40
CA SER A 142 -2.44 -14.89 -21.94
C SER A 142 -2.02 -16.23 -21.33
N PHE A 143 -2.63 -17.34 -21.75
CA PHE A 143 -2.28 -18.69 -21.29
C PHE A 143 -0.79 -18.98 -21.54
N LEU A 144 -0.30 -18.73 -22.74
CA LEU A 144 1.10 -18.96 -23.09
C LEU A 144 2.03 -18.10 -22.22
N SER A 145 1.69 -16.85 -21.95
CA SER A 145 2.48 -15.97 -21.08
C SER A 145 2.55 -16.50 -19.64
N PHE A 146 1.43 -16.97 -19.08
CA PHE A 146 1.42 -17.61 -17.76
C PHE A 146 2.19 -18.94 -17.75
N PHE A 147 2.08 -19.75 -18.80
CA PHE A 147 2.86 -20.99 -18.89
C PHE A 147 4.37 -20.70 -18.97
N ARG A 148 4.78 -19.64 -19.69
CA ARG A 148 6.19 -19.22 -19.76
C ARG A 148 6.73 -18.78 -18.40
N VAL A 149 5.90 -18.23 -17.49
CA VAL A 149 6.31 -17.98 -16.09
C VAL A 149 6.74 -19.29 -15.43
N LEU A 150 5.98 -20.37 -15.61
CA LEU A 150 6.31 -21.70 -15.08
C LEU A 150 7.58 -22.28 -15.73
N GLU A 151 7.82 -22.01 -17.01
CA GLU A 151 9.08 -22.37 -17.71
C GLU A 151 10.29 -21.59 -17.16
N VAL A 152 10.10 -20.34 -16.74
CA VAL A 152 11.15 -19.53 -16.10
C VAL A 152 11.42 -20.01 -14.67
N ALA A 153 10.38 -20.35 -13.91
CA ALA A 153 10.48 -20.81 -12.54
C ALA A 153 11.08 -22.22 -12.40
N PHE A 154 10.86 -23.11 -13.37
CA PHE A 154 11.23 -24.52 -13.21
C PHE A 154 11.84 -25.14 -14.47
N SER A 155 12.77 -26.09 -14.26
CA SER A 155 13.12 -27.07 -15.31
C SER A 155 11.92 -27.95 -15.64
N SER A 156 11.90 -28.58 -16.82
CA SER A 156 10.75 -29.37 -17.28
C SER A 156 10.32 -30.47 -16.29
N GLN A 157 11.28 -31.21 -15.73
CA GLN A 157 10.97 -32.30 -14.79
C GLN A 157 10.44 -31.77 -13.45
N LYS A 158 11.09 -30.72 -12.91
CA LYS A 158 10.66 -30.07 -11.65
C LYS A 158 9.27 -29.46 -11.80
N ARG A 159 8.97 -28.85 -12.95
CA ARG A 159 7.67 -28.24 -13.26
C ARG A 159 6.52 -29.23 -13.17
N LYS A 160 6.67 -30.41 -13.78
CA LYS A 160 5.63 -31.44 -13.75
C LYS A 160 5.29 -31.84 -12.31
N ALA A 161 6.30 -32.26 -11.55
CA ALA A 161 6.13 -32.69 -10.17
C ALA A 161 5.55 -31.59 -9.26
N TRP A 162 6.01 -30.35 -9.46
CA TRP A 162 5.49 -29.21 -8.69
C TRP A 162 4.02 -28.92 -9.03
N ILE A 163 3.63 -28.91 -10.31
CA ILE A 163 2.23 -28.66 -10.71
C ILE A 163 1.30 -29.76 -10.18
N GLU A 164 1.70 -31.03 -10.26
CA GLU A 164 0.93 -32.16 -9.72
C GLU A 164 0.65 -32.01 -8.23
N THR A 165 1.59 -31.42 -7.47
CA THR A 165 1.42 -31.14 -6.04
C THR A 165 0.61 -29.86 -5.80
N ALA A 166 0.84 -28.82 -6.60
CA ALA A 166 0.26 -27.50 -6.40
C ALA A 166 -1.23 -27.42 -6.81
N ILE A 167 -1.71 -28.27 -7.72
CA ILE A 167 -3.09 -28.22 -8.23
C ILE A 167 -4.14 -28.27 -7.12
N ASP A 168 -3.92 -29.06 -6.06
CA ASP A 168 -4.89 -29.22 -4.98
C ASP A 168 -4.78 -28.13 -3.89
N THR A 169 -3.73 -27.32 -3.91
CA THR A 169 -3.45 -26.28 -2.90
C THR A 169 -3.37 -24.87 -3.47
N VAL A 170 -3.51 -24.72 -4.80
CA VAL A 170 -3.47 -23.42 -5.45
C VAL A 170 -4.81 -22.71 -5.24
N ASP A 171 -4.72 -21.52 -4.66
CA ASP A 171 -5.86 -20.67 -4.36
C ASP A 171 -6.09 -19.63 -5.46
N GLY A 172 -7.35 -19.22 -5.60
CA GLY A 172 -7.74 -18.16 -6.50
C GLY A 172 -9.18 -18.28 -6.93
N TYR A 173 -9.79 -17.14 -7.29
CA TYR A 173 -11.16 -17.12 -7.78
C TYR A 173 -11.31 -17.98 -9.04
N GLY A 174 -12.23 -18.96 -8.99
CA GLY A 174 -12.52 -19.86 -10.11
C GLY A 174 -11.55 -21.03 -10.27
N VAL A 175 -10.51 -21.16 -9.43
CA VAL A 175 -9.46 -22.19 -9.61
C VAL A 175 -10.01 -23.58 -9.32
N GLN A 176 -10.71 -23.75 -8.19
CA GLN A 176 -11.22 -25.06 -7.77
C GLN A 176 -12.33 -25.56 -8.69
N GLU A 177 -13.17 -24.64 -9.19
CA GLU A 177 -14.20 -24.94 -10.19
C GLU A 177 -13.57 -25.46 -11.49
N VAL A 178 -12.45 -24.89 -11.93
CA VAL A 178 -11.71 -25.35 -13.12
C VAL A 178 -11.11 -26.72 -12.90
N VAL A 179 -10.44 -26.96 -11.76
CA VAL A 179 -9.86 -28.26 -11.43
C VAL A 179 -10.94 -29.35 -11.39
N GLN A 180 -12.08 -29.06 -10.75
CA GLN A 180 -13.22 -29.98 -10.69
C GLN A 180 -13.80 -30.25 -12.09
N ALA A 181 -13.97 -29.22 -12.92
CA ALA A 181 -14.49 -29.36 -14.28
C ALA A 181 -13.58 -30.21 -15.18
N LEU A 182 -12.25 -30.04 -15.07
CA LEU A 182 -11.27 -30.86 -15.79
C LEU A 182 -11.35 -32.33 -15.36
N ARG A 183 -11.37 -32.59 -14.04
CA ARG A 183 -11.52 -33.94 -13.47
C ARG A 183 -12.83 -34.59 -13.90
N ALA A 184 -13.95 -33.85 -13.84
CA ALA A 184 -15.26 -34.33 -14.28
C ALA A 184 -15.32 -34.64 -15.79
N SER A 185 -14.47 -33.98 -16.59
CA SER A 185 -14.31 -34.25 -18.03
C SER A 185 -13.40 -35.45 -18.33
N GLY A 186 -12.96 -36.20 -17.30
CA GLY A 186 -12.10 -37.37 -17.45
C GLY A 186 -10.60 -37.06 -17.54
N ILE A 187 -10.19 -35.81 -17.31
CA ILE A 187 -8.77 -35.43 -17.33
C ILE A 187 -8.14 -35.79 -15.99
N GLN A 188 -7.34 -36.85 -15.98
CA GLN A 188 -6.59 -37.30 -14.79
C GLN A 188 -5.25 -36.58 -14.64
N ASP A 189 -4.46 -36.49 -15.72
CA ASP A 189 -3.18 -35.77 -15.74
C ASP A 189 -3.39 -34.34 -16.23
N ILE A 190 -3.74 -33.44 -15.30
CA ILE A 190 -3.98 -32.02 -15.58
C ILE A 190 -2.70 -31.34 -16.09
N TYR A 191 -1.51 -31.71 -15.59
CA TYR A 191 -0.25 -31.15 -16.10
C TYR A 191 -0.10 -31.44 -17.60
N LYS A 192 -0.26 -32.70 -17.99
CA LYS A 192 -0.17 -33.14 -19.37
C LYS A 192 -1.18 -32.41 -20.25
N HIS A 193 -2.43 -32.26 -19.77
CA HIS A 193 -3.46 -31.48 -20.47
C HIS A 193 -3.04 -30.02 -20.69
N LEU A 194 -2.61 -29.31 -19.65
CA LEU A 194 -2.17 -27.90 -19.76
C LEU A 194 -0.95 -27.76 -20.69
N TYR A 195 -0.05 -28.74 -20.69
CA TYR A 195 1.14 -28.74 -21.53
C TYR A 195 0.86 -29.05 -23.00
N GLU A 196 0.10 -30.11 -23.30
CA GLU A 196 -0.18 -30.57 -24.66
C GLU A 196 -1.28 -29.73 -25.31
N SER A 197 -2.47 -29.71 -24.70
CA SER A 197 -3.66 -29.01 -25.21
C SER A 197 -3.63 -27.48 -24.97
N GLY A 198 -2.77 -27.00 -24.08
CA GLY A 198 -2.51 -25.59 -23.86
C GLY A 198 -1.23 -25.15 -24.57
N ARG A 199 -0.10 -25.23 -23.85
CA ARG A 199 1.19 -24.68 -24.28
C ARG A 199 1.60 -25.13 -25.69
N CYS A 200 1.59 -26.42 -25.98
CA CYS A 200 2.03 -26.95 -27.27
C CYS A 200 1.04 -26.61 -28.39
N ALA A 201 -0.26 -26.78 -28.15
CA ALA A 201 -1.31 -26.49 -29.12
C ALA A 201 -1.38 -25.03 -29.56
N ILE A 202 -1.02 -24.10 -28.66
CA ILE A 202 -0.96 -22.67 -28.96
C ILE A 202 0.33 -22.33 -29.74
N ALA A 203 1.44 -22.99 -29.41
CA ALA A 203 2.76 -22.65 -29.95
C ALA A 203 3.08 -23.28 -31.31
N HIS A 204 2.42 -24.39 -31.66
CA HIS A 204 2.74 -25.17 -32.85
C HIS A 204 1.54 -25.27 -33.79
N ALA A 205 1.65 -24.69 -34.99
CA ALA A 205 0.60 -24.73 -36.02
C ALA A 205 0.71 -25.93 -36.98
N ASN A 206 1.70 -26.81 -36.80
CA ASN A 206 1.99 -27.94 -37.70
C ASN A 206 1.75 -29.32 -37.05
N LYS A 207 1.22 -29.36 -35.83
CA LYS A 207 1.06 -30.60 -35.06
C LYS A 207 -0.18 -30.53 -34.18
N GLU A 208 -1.04 -31.55 -34.27
CA GLU A 208 -2.20 -31.69 -33.39
C GLU A 208 -1.79 -32.06 -31.94
N PRO A 209 -2.56 -31.61 -30.93
CA PRO A 209 -3.69 -30.67 -31.03
C PRO A 209 -3.23 -29.25 -31.39
N ILE A 210 -4.01 -28.50 -32.17
CA ILE A 210 -3.77 -27.07 -32.50
C ILE A 210 -4.90 -26.20 -31.92
N VAL A 211 -4.58 -24.99 -31.47
CA VAL A 211 -5.57 -23.95 -31.13
C VAL A 211 -5.86 -23.11 -32.37
N ASP A 212 -7.08 -23.22 -32.88
CA ASP A 212 -7.53 -22.51 -34.07
C ASP A 212 -8.32 -21.25 -33.65
N PRO A 213 -7.86 -20.02 -33.98
CA PRO A 213 -8.56 -18.80 -33.62
C PRO A 213 -9.95 -18.69 -34.26
N ASP A 214 -10.20 -19.40 -35.37
CA ASP A 214 -11.49 -19.44 -36.05
C ASP A 214 -12.41 -20.55 -35.50
N LYS A 215 -11.96 -21.30 -34.50
CA LYS A 215 -12.78 -22.23 -33.71
C LYS A 215 -13.06 -21.63 -32.33
N PRO A 216 -14.23 -21.01 -32.11
CA PRO A 216 -14.56 -20.37 -30.83
C PRO A 216 -14.56 -21.32 -29.62
N GLY A 217 -14.66 -22.64 -29.85
CA GLY A 217 -14.55 -23.66 -28.80
C GLY A 217 -13.17 -23.67 -28.14
N ASP A 218 -12.11 -23.49 -28.91
CA ASP A 218 -10.73 -23.53 -28.41
C ASP A 218 -10.46 -22.33 -27.50
N LEU A 219 -10.88 -21.13 -27.93
CA LEU A 219 -10.75 -19.92 -27.13
C LEU A 219 -11.64 -19.94 -25.88
N ARG A 220 -12.84 -20.51 -25.96
CA ARG A 220 -13.73 -20.69 -24.80
C ARG A 220 -13.10 -21.61 -23.76
N ARG A 221 -12.54 -22.74 -24.19
CA ARG A 221 -11.81 -23.67 -23.32
C ARG A 221 -10.63 -22.99 -22.63
N LEU A 222 -9.76 -22.31 -23.39
CA LEU A 222 -8.61 -21.60 -22.81
C LEU A 222 -9.04 -20.50 -21.84
N ARG A 223 -10.13 -19.78 -22.13
CA ARG A 223 -10.69 -18.79 -21.22
C ARG A 223 -11.21 -19.44 -19.93
N SER A 224 -11.87 -20.59 -20.02
CA SER A 224 -12.30 -21.33 -18.82
C SER A 224 -11.13 -21.85 -18.00
N GLU A 225 -10.01 -22.25 -18.62
CA GLU A 225 -8.82 -22.76 -17.93
C GLU A 225 -7.89 -21.63 -17.40
N ALA A 226 -8.08 -20.39 -17.86
CA ALA A 226 -7.24 -19.24 -17.52
C ALA A 226 -7.05 -18.98 -16.01
N PRO A 227 -8.09 -19.11 -15.14
CA PRO A 227 -7.92 -18.93 -13.70
C PRO A 227 -6.85 -19.84 -13.10
N LEU A 228 -6.84 -21.13 -13.49
CA LEU A 228 -5.89 -22.12 -12.97
C LEU A 228 -4.45 -21.81 -13.39
N ILE A 229 -4.19 -21.61 -14.69
CA ILE A 229 -2.82 -21.36 -15.16
C ILE A 229 -2.25 -20.05 -14.60
N ARG A 230 -3.09 -19.02 -14.45
CA ARG A 230 -2.70 -17.74 -13.84
C ARG A 230 -2.34 -17.92 -12.37
N ALA A 231 -3.14 -18.67 -11.62
CA ALA A 231 -2.89 -18.91 -10.20
C ALA A 231 -1.63 -19.75 -9.98
N LEU A 232 -1.40 -20.79 -10.80
CA LEU A 232 -0.16 -21.56 -10.79
C LEU A 232 1.05 -20.68 -11.09
N ALA A 233 0.98 -19.81 -12.10
CA ALA A 233 2.06 -18.87 -12.43
C ALA A 233 2.36 -17.90 -11.29
N GLN A 234 1.32 -17.38 -10.62
CA GLN A 234 1.47 -16.52 -9.45
C GLN A 234 2.17 -17.25 -8.30
N LYS A 235 1.65 -18.42 -7.92
CA LYS A 235 2.21 -19.25 -6.83
C LYS A 235 3.67 -19.63 -7.10
N ALA A 236 4.02 -19.91 -8.36
CA ALA A 236 5.41 -20.18 -8.74
C ALA A 236 6.33 -18.97 -8.55
N ILE A 237 5.87 -17.75 -8.85
CA ILE A 237 6.64 -16.52 -8.59
C ILE A 237 6.86 -16.33 -7.08
N GLU A 238 5.83 -16.61 -6.26
CA GLU A 238 5.92 -16.46 -4.80
C GLU A 238 6.85 -17.50 -4.18
N GLU A 239 6.67 -18.79 -4.49
CA GLU A 239 7.36 -19.89 -3.80
C GLU A 239 8.77 -20.16 -4.34
N GLU A 240 8.95 -20.10 -5.67
CA GLU A 240 10.23 -20.49 -6.30
C GLU A 240 11.11 -19.28 -6.60
N LEU A 241 10.53 -18.12 -6.89
CA LEU A 241 11.27 -16.89 -7.22
C LEU A 241 11.30 -15.89 -6.06
N GLY A 242 10.61 -16.17 -4.96
CA GLY A 242 10.67 -15.39 -3.71
C GLY A 242 10.08 -13.98 -3.82
N VAL A 243 9.19 -13.74 -4.79
CA VAL A 243 8.53 -12.42 -4.94
C VAL A 243 7.09 -12.54 -4.50
N GLU A 244 6.79 -12.02 -3.31
CA GLU A 244 5.46 -12.13 -2.69
C GLU A 244 4.46 -11.19 -3.37
N THR A 245 3.18 -11.58 -3.44
CA THR A 245 2.11 -10.63 -3.78
C THR A 245 1.82 -9.67 -2.62
N ARG A 246 1.18 -8.54 -2.92
CA ARG A 246 0.66 -7.62 -1.90
C ARG A 246 -0.26 -8.32 -0.90
N ASN A 247 -1.07 -9.29 -1.36
CA ASN A 247 -1.93 -10.07 -0.47
C ASN A 247 -1.12 -10.99 0.45
N ALA A 248 -0.10 -11.69 -0.06
CA ALA A 248 0.76 -12.51 0.78
C ALA A 248 1.46 -11.68 1.88
N VAL A 249 1.98 -10.50 1.53
CA VAL A 249 2.58 -9.57 2.50
C VAL A 249 1.54 -9.07 3.52
N TYR A 250 0.33 -8.76 3.05
CA TYR A 250 -0.77 -8.35 3.91
C TYR A 250 -1.12 -9.43 4.95
N GLN A 251 -1.23 -10.69 4.53
CA GLN A 251 -1.56 -11.81 5.42
C GLN A 251 -0.48 -12.08 6.49
N LYS A 252 0.78 -11.78 6.20
CA LYS A 252 1.89 -11.97 7.16
C LYS A 252 1.98 -10.88 8.21
N HIS A 253 1.39 -9.70 7.97
CA HIS A 253 1.39 -8.53 8.88
C HIS A 253 2.76 -8.03 9.38
N LEU A 254 3.89 -8.55 8.88
CA LEU A 254 5.24 -8.25 9.39
C LEU A 254 5.58 -6.76 9.42
N HIS A 255 4.94 -5.98 8.54
CA HIS A 255 5.12 -4.53 8.45
C HIS A 255 4.45 -3.74 9.59
N GLU A 256 3.46 -4.31 10.28
CA GLU A 256 2.76 -3.64 11.37
C GLU A 256 3.70 -3.44 12.58
N LEU A 257 4.69 -4.32 12.78
CA LEU A 257 5.62 -4.27 13.92
C LEU A 257 7.10 -4.09 13.53
N ALA A 258 7.44 -4.03 12.24
CA ALA A 258 8.83 -4.03 11.76
C ALA A 258 9.73 -2.97 12.42
N GLY A 259 9.32 -1.70 12.41
CA GLY A 259 10.13 -0.63 13.03
C GLY A 259 10.13 -0.70 14.55
N PHE A 260 9.04 -1.15 15.18
CA PHE A 260 9.04 -1.38 16.63
C PHE A 260 10.00 -2.50 17.04
N LYS A 261 10.13 -3.56 16.25
CA LYS A 261 11.12 -4.61 16.48
C LYS A 261 12.56 -4.11 16.35
N GLU A 262 12.81 -3.21 15.39
CA GLU A 262 14.12 -2.55 15.25
C GLU A 262 14.44 -1.68 16.48
N ILE A 263 13.47 -0.91 16.96
CA ILE A 263 13.61 -0.03 18.15
C ILE A 263 13.82 -0.86 19.43
N LEU A 264 13.04 -1.92 19.64
CA LEU A 264 13.13 -2.78 20.82
C LEU A 264 14.38 -3.66 20.83
N GLY A 265 14.89 -4.01 19.65
CA GLY A 265 16.01 -4.93 19.49
C GLY A 265 15.61 -6.40 19.64
N VAL A 266 16.45 -7.27 19.08
CA VAL A 266 16.17 -8.72 18.94
C VAL A 266 15.92 -9.40 20.29
N GLU A 267 16.73 -9.11 21.31
CA GLU A 267 16.62 -9.72 22.64
C GLU A 267 15.26 -9.43 23.30
N ALA A 268 14.81 -8.17 23.27
CA ALA A 268 13.53 -7.78 23.87
C ALA A 268 12.34 -8.39 23.12
N VAL A 269 12.42 -8.43 21.78
CA VAL A 269 11.39 -9.06 20.94
C VAL A 269 11.29 -10.56 21.21
N GLU A 270 12.41 -11.27 21.34
CA GLU A 270 12.40 -12.69 21.66
C GLU A 270 11.77 -12.99 23.03
N LEU A 271 12.06 -12.17 24.04
CA LEU A 271 11.45 -12.29 25.38
C LEU A 271 9.94 -12.05 25.34
N LEU A 272 9.48 -11.08 24.52
CA LEU A 272 8.06 -10.80 24.31
C LEU A 272 7.35 -11.98 23.61
N VAL A 273 7.97 -12.55 22.59
CA VAL A 273 7.42 -13.70 21.84
C VAL A 273 7.36 -14.96 22.72
N LYS A 274 8.39 -15.23 23.52
CA LYS A 274 8.47 -16.42 24.41
C LYS A 274 7.67 -16.24 25.71
N ASN A 275 7.12 -15.06 25.95
CA ASN A 275 6.48 -14.68 27.20
C ASN A 275 7.40 -14.86 28.44
N GLU A 276 8.70 -14.62 28.28
CA GLU A 276 9.67 -14.75 29.36
C GLU A 276 9.88 -13.41 30.07
N GLN A 277 10.15 -13.42 31.38
CA GLN A 277 10.47 -12.20 32.11
C GLN A 277 11.86 -11.69 31.71
N ALA A 278 11.95 -10.41 31.36
CA ALA A 278 13.24 -9.78 31.13
C ALA A 278 14.04 -9.74 32.42
N THR A 279 15.27 -10.26 32.39
CA THR A 279 16.23 -10.14 33.49
C THR A 279 16.93 -8.77 33.40
N GLY A 280 16.20 -7.73 33.77
CA GLY A 280 16.69 -6.35 33.84
C GLY A 280 15.76 -5.34 33.17
N GLU A 281 15.51 -4.22 33.85
CA GLU A 281 14.83 -3.05 33.29
C GLU A 281 15.78 -2.31 32.33
N ARG A 282 15.96 -2.83 31.10
CA ARG A 282 16.41 -1.96 30.01
C ARG A 282 15.20 -1.19 29.51
N MET A 283 15.04 0.03 30.02
CA MET A 283 14.11 1.00 29.47
C MET A 283 14.57 1.26 28.03
N THR A 284 13.83 0.75 27.05
CA THR A 284 14.12 1.04 25.64
C THR A 284 13.59 2.44 25.35
N ASP A 285 14.44 3.29 24.77
CA ASP A 285 14.05 4.62 24.34
C ASP A 285 13.20 4.52 23.08
N ILE A 286 11.89 4.56 23.26
CA ILE A 286 10.95 4.73 22.15
C ILE A 286 10.99 6.21 21.73
N PRO A 287 11.15 6.53 20.43
CA PRO A 287 11.21 7.91 19.98
C PRO A 287 9.87 8.64 20.11
N GLU A 288 9.89 9.97 19.99
CA GLU A 288 8.69 10.74 19.70
C GLU A 288 8.10 10.29 18.37
N ILE A 289 6.77 10.19 18.29
CA ILE A 289 6.09 9.74 17.06
C ILE A 289 5.14 10.80 16.50
N ASN A 290 4.97 10.78 15.17
CA ASN A 290 3.81 11.37 14.52
C ASN A 290 2.85 10.26 14.10
N VAL A 291 1.56 10.51 14.25
CA VAL A 291 0.50 9.57 13.85
C VAL A 291 -0.29 10.21 12.71
N GLU A 292 -0.30 9.49 11.59
CA GLU A 292 -0.79 9.99 10.31
C GLU A 292 -1.71 8.96 9.66
N LEU A 293 -2.52 9.43 8.69
CA LEU A 293 -3.25 8.55 7.78
C LEU A 293 -2.67 8.71 6.37
N PHE A 294 -2.52 7.59 5.65
CA PHE A 294 -2.04 7.61 4.27
C PHE A 294 -2.96 8.47 3.39
N ASP A 295 -2.37 9.35 2.56
CA ASP A 295 -3.04 10.26 1.63
C ASP A 295 -4.02 11.25 2.31
N LYS A 296 -3.78 11.57 3.59
CA LYS A 296 -4.54 12.60 4.33
C LYS A 296 -3.64 13.75 4.79
N PRO A 297 -4.18 14.98 4.91
CA PRO A 297 -3.46 16.08 5.53
C PRO A 297 -3.03 15.74 6.96
N PRO A 298 -1.90 16.30 7.44
CA PRO A 298 -1.41 16.03 8.78
C PRO A 298 -2.40 16.51 9.86
N TYR A 299 -2.37 15.84 11.01
CA TYR A 299 -3.14 16.20 12.20
C TYR A 299 -2.21 16.79 13.25
N GLU A 300 -2.21 18.12 13.39
CA GLU A 300 -1.32 18.82 14.32
C GLU A 300 -1.33 18.27 15.76
N PRO A 301 -2.48 17.91 16.36
CA PRO A 301 -2.49 17.37 17.73
C PRO A 301 -1.86 15.98 17.88
N LEU A 302 -1.61 15.28 16.78
CA LEU A 302 -1.04 13.93 16.74
C LEU A 302 0.42 13.92 16.28
N LYS A 303 1.07 15.09 16.29
CA LYS A 303 2.51 15.22 16.07
C LYS A 303 3.26 15.20 17.39
N ARG A 304 4.50 14.69 17.35
CA ARG A 304 5.47 14.71 18.45
C ARG A 304 4.88 14.16 19.75
N LEU A 305 4.19 13.04 19.65
CA LEU A 305 3.65 12.35 20.81
C LEU A 305 4.78 11.62 21.53
N VAL A 306 4.88 11.85 22.83
CA VAL A 306 5.95 11.33 23.70
C VAL A 306 5.45 10.05 24.37
N PRO A 307 6.24 8.96 24.40
CA PRO A 307 5.87 7.77 25.17
C PRO A 307 5.85 8.11 26.67
N ARG A 308 4.75 7.76 27.35
CA ARG A 308 4.55 8.03 28.78
C ARG A 308 4.50 6.78 29.63
N MET A 309 3.98 5.70 29.06
CA MET A 309 3.78 4.45 29.76
C MET A 309 3.97 3.28 28.80
N MET A 310 4.63 2.25 29.29
CA MET A 310 4.70 0.95 28.64
C MET A 310 4.19 -0.10 29.63
N GLU A 311 3.22 -0.88 29.20
CA GLU A 311 2.64 -1.96 29.98
C GLU A 311 2.72 -3.25 29.17
N ARG A 312 3.24 -4.32 29.77
CA ARG A 312 3.30 -5.63 29.14
C ARG A 312 2.19 -6.51 29.69
N ASP A 313 1.48 -7.17 28.78
CA ASP A 313 0.56 -8.25 29.09
C ASP A 313 0.85 -9.41 28.14
N GLN A 314 1.46 -10.48 28.66
CA GLN A 314 1.89 -11.63 27.87
C GLN A 314 2.79 -11.24 26.67
N SER A 315 2.34 -11.54 25.43
CA SER A 315 2.99 -11.19 24.16
C SER A 315 2.62 -9.79 23.66
N LYS A 316 1.86 -9.01 24.43
CA LYS A 316 1.40 -7.68 24.06
C LYS A 316 2.17 -6.62 24.81
N LEU A 317 2.58 -5.60 24.07
CA LEU A 317 3.14 -4.37 24.62
C LEU A 317 2.19 -3.21 24.33
N TYR A 318 1.62 -2.65 25.39
CA TYR A 318 0.82 -1.44 25.33
C TYR A 318 1.72 -0.23 25.54
N ILE A 319 1.68 0.71 24.60
CA ILE A 319 2.42 1.96 24.71
C ILE A 319 1.40 3.10 24.70
N ALA A 320 1.43 3.93 25.74
CA ALA A 320 0.64 5.14 25.80
C ALA A 320 1.54 6.33 25.46
N PHE A 321 1.13 7.10 24.46
CA PHE A 321 1.76 8.33 24.05
C PHE A 321 0.89 9.53 24.45
N SER A 322 1.51 10.68 24.71
CA SER A 322 0.79 11.93 24.95
C SER A 322 1.42 13.11 24.22
N SER A 323 0.62 14.14 23.93
CA SER A 323 1.17 15.44 23.58
C SER A 323 2.02 16.01 24.73
N ALA A 324 2.89 16.98 24.41
CA ALA A 324 3.75 17.63 25.41
C ALA A 324 2.95 18.31 26.54
N ASP A 325 1.75 18.79 26.24
CA ASP A 325 0.82 19.40 27.20
C ASP A 325 -0.22 18.41 27.77
N GLU A 326 -0.07 17.12 27.48
CA GLU A 326 -0.90 16.01 27.96
C GLU A 326 -2.40 16.11 27.63
N THR A 327 -2.77 17.02 26.73
CA THR A 327 -4.16 17.20 26.29
C THR A 327 -4.61 16.12 25.31
N VAL A 328 -3.68 15.51 24.56
CA VAL A 328 -3.95 14.39 23.65
C VAL A 328 -3.25 13.15 24.17
N ARG A 329 -3.96 12.02 24.13
CA ARG A 329 -3.44 10.71 24.52
C ARG A 329 -3.75 9.70 23.43
N LEU A 330 -2.80 8.81 23.17
CA LEU A 330 -2.93 7.73 22.23
C LEU A 330 -2.41 6.44 22.87
N ARG A 331 -3.17 5.35 22.81
CA ARG A 331 -2.70 4.02 23.19
C ARG A 331 -2.54 3.18 21.92
N VAL A 332 -1.44 2.45 21.83
CA VAL A 332 -1.25 1.40 20.82
C VAL A 332 -0.95 0.10 21.53
N CYS A 333 -1.40 -1.01 20.95
CA CYS A 333 -1.07 -2.35 21.41
C CYS A 333 -0.30 -3.07 20.31
N LEU A 334 0.89 -3.55 20.65
CA LEU A 334 1.76 -4.32 19.78
C LEU A 334 1.68 -5.78 20.21
N ASP A 335 1.02 -6.63 19.41
CA ASP A 335 0.88 -8.06 19.65
C ASP A 335 1.95 -8.83 18.86
N PHE A 336 3.03 -9.21 19.54
CA PHE A 336 4.17 -9.88 18.92
C PHE A 336 3.89 -11.35 18.58
N ALA A 337 2.88 -11.98 19.19
CA ALA A 337 2.50 -13.34 18.83
C ALA A 337 1.69 -13.37 17.52
N ALA A 338 0.85 -12.37 17.30
CA ALA A 338 0.02 -12.25 16.11
C ALA A 338 0.66 -11.41 14.98
N GLU A 339 1.81 -10.76 15.24
CA GLU A 339 2.41 -9.75 14.35
C GLU A 339 1.47 -8.58 14.04
N ARG A 340 0.68 -8.13 15.04
CA ARG A 340 -0.35 -7.10 14.83
C ARG A 340 -0.13 -5.85 15.65
N LEU A 341 -0.39 -4.70 15.04
CA LEU A 341 -0.65 -3.46 15.76
C LEU A 341 -2.16 -3.30 15.92
N SER A 342 -2.66 -3.01 17.12
CA SER A 342 -4.06 -2.66 17.36
C SER A 342 -4.19 -1.27 17.97
N LEU A 343 -5.15 -0.54 17.42
CA LEU A 343 -5.56 0.80 17.81
C LEU A 343 -7.04 0.94 17.42
N SER A 344 -7.87 1.26 18.41
CA SER A 344 -9.28 1.56 18.26
C SER A 344 -9.47 3.08 18.32
N PRO A 345 -10.00 3.72 17.26
CA PRO A 345 -10.26 5.16 17.28
C PRO A 345 -11.28 5.57 18.36
N LEU A 346 -12.07 4.62 18.88
CA LEU A 346 -13.12 4.90 19.85
C LEU A 346 -12.64 4.88 21.30
N THR A 347 -11.59 4.12 21.59
CA THR A 347 -11.14 3.86 22.98
C THR A 347 -9.71 4.27 23.23
N ASP A 348 -8.88 4.26 22.18
CA ASP A 348 -7.43 4.40 22.33
C ASP A 348 -6.95 5.81 21.98
N VAL A 349 -7.85 6.68 21.49
CA VAL A 349 -7.59 8.09 21.23
C VAL A 349 -8.37 8.92 22.24
N GLY A 350 -7.67 9.78 22.98
CA GLY A 350 -8.26 10.65 23.98
C GLY A 350 -7.85 12.10 23.79
N ILE A 351 -8.78 13.03 24.04
CA ILE A 351 -8.50 14.47 24.06
C ILE A 351 -9.24 15.15 25.21
N VAL A 352 -8.54 16.05 25.91
CA VAL A 352 -9.07 16.88 26.99
C VAL A 352 -9.39 18.27 26.45
N ASP A 353 -10.64 18.71 26.60
CA ASP A 353 -11.03 20.08 26.25
C ASP A 353 -10.78 21.04 27.43
N THR A 354 -9.81 21.95 27.29
CA THR A 354 -9.47 22.94 28.32
C THR A 354 -10.39 24.17 28.32
N GLY A 355 -11.37 24.23 27.42
CA GLY A 355 -12.29 25.37 27.32
C GLY A 355 -11.75 26.54 26.49
N SER A 356 -10.49 26.51 26.06
CA SER A 356 -9.91 27.53 25.17
C SER A 356 -10.30 27.36 23.70
N ALA A 357 -10.11 28.42 22.91
CA ALA A 357 -10.30 28.39 21.46
C ALA A 357 -9.32 27.40 20.78
N ALA A 358 -8.06 27.41 21.21
CA ALA A 358 -7.04 26.49 20.71
C ALA A 358 -7.40 25.02 21.01
N SER A 359 -7.88 24.72 22.22
CA SER A 359 -8.36 23.40 22.61
C SER A 359 -9.51 22.92 21.72
N ALA A 360 -10.51 23.77 21.44
CA ALA A 360 -11.62 23.41 20.56
C ALA A 360 -11.14 23.03 19.14
N ARG A 361 -10.15 23.75 18.58
CA ARG A 361 -9.55 23.41 17.28
C ARG A 361 -8.81 22.07 17.33
N ARG A 362 -8.11 21.77 18.42
CA ARG A 362 -7.47 20.47 18.59
C ARG A 362 -8.47 19.32 18.69
N VAL A 363 -9.56 19.51 19.45
CA VAL A 363 -10.65 18.53 19.52
C VAL A 363 -11.21 18.26 18.12
N ARG A 364 -11.45 19.31 17.34
CA ARG A 364 -11.89 19.19 15.94
C ARG A 364 -10.94 18.37 15.08
N GLU A 365 -9.63 18.57 15.22
CA GLU A 365 -8.62 17.82 14.46
C GLU A 365 -8.50 16.35 14.91
N VAL A 366 -8.59 16.07 16.21
CA VAL A 366 -8.63 14.68 16.71
C VAL A 366 -9.90 13.96 16.27
N ARG A 367 -11.07 14.63 16.30
CA ARG A 367 -12.30 14.05 15.73
C ARG A 367 -12.19 13.82 14.23
N ARG A 368 -11.53 14.71 13.47
CA ARG A 368 -11.25 14.47 12.04
C ARG A 368 -10.44 13.19 11.87
N PHE A 369 -9.37 13.03 12.64
CA PHE A 369 -8.55 11.81 12.58
C PHE A 369 -9.36 10.55 12.88
N GLU A 370 -10.13 10.53 13.98
CA GLU A 370 -10.95 9.36 14.34
C GLU A 370 -11.95 9.02 13.23
N GLN A 371 -12.61 10.04 12.67
CA GLN A 371 -13.58 9.88 11.58
C GLN A 371 -12.92 9.38 10.29
N GLU A 372 -11.78 9.95 9.89
CA GLU A 372 -11.06 9.52 8.68
C GLU A 372 -10.41 8.16 8.84
N LEU A 373 -9.96 7.80 10.05
CA LEU A 373 -9.47 6.46 10.36
C LEU A 373 -10.62 5.47 10.25
N PHE A 374 -11.75 5.74 10.89
CA PHE A 374 -12.93 4.88 10.84
C PHE A 374 -13.49 4.73 9.41
N GLY A 375 -13.36 5.76 8.57
CA GLY A 375 -13.72 5.77 7.16
C GLY A 375 -12.70 5.07 6.24
N ASN A 376 -12.18 3.90 6.64
CA ASN A 376 -11.17 3.12 5.93
C ASN A 376 -9.78 3.78 5.83
N GLY A 377 -9.44 4.64 6.79
CA GLY A 377 -8.11 5.24 6.87
C GLY A 377 -7.03 4.17 7.12
N ARG A 378 -5.85 4.39 6.54
CA ARG A 378 -4.66 3.55 6.72
C ARG A 378 -3.69 4.25 7.66
N LEU A 379 -3.46 3.66 8.83
CA LEU A 379 -2.63 4.25 9.87
C LEU A 379 -1.15 4.20 9.49
N ARG A 380 -0.41 5.27 9.78
CA ARG A 380 1.05 5.33 9.75
C ARG A 380 1.57 5.94 11.04
N ILE A 381 2.59 5.31 11.59
CA ILE A 381 3.36 5.82 12.73
C ILE A 381 4.77 6.04 12.22
N VAL A 382 5.24 7.28 12.32
CA VAL A 382 6.57 7.68 11.88
C VAL A 382 7.33 8.29 13.05
N ASP A 383 8.63 8.15 13.03
CA ASP A 383 9.53 8.86 13.92
C ASP A 383 9.41 10.36 13.70
N ALA A 384 9.18 11.12 14.78
CA ALA A 384 8.84 12.54 14.67
C ALA A 384 10.03 13.43 14.24
N GLU A 385 11.26 12.97 14.47
CA GLU A 385 12.48 13.71 14.14
C GLU A 385 12.95 13.39 12.71
N THR A 386 13.04 12.10 12.39
CA THR A 386 13.60 11.62 11.12
C THR A 386 12.56 11.44 10.02
N GLY A 387 11.27 11.33 10.38
CA GLY A 387 10.20 10.97 9.45
C GLY A 387 10.25 9.51 8.97
N LYS A 388 11.15 8.68 9.52
CA LYS A 388 11.27 7.26 9.17
C LYS A 388 9.98 6.53 9.58
N LEU A 389 9.47 5.67 8.70
CA LEU A 389 8.31 4.83 9.00
C LEU A 389 8.66 3.79 10.07
N ILE A 390 7.93 3.82 11.19
CA ILE A 390 8.06 2.84 12.28
C ILE A 390 7.05 1.71 12.08
N SER A 391 5.81 2.06 11.76
CA SER A 391 4.73 1.10 11.59
C SER A 391 3.69 1.65 10.62
N TRP A 392 3.01 0.76 9.91
CA TRP A 392 1.78 1.10 9.21
C TRP A 392 0.77 -0.03 9.36
N LYS A 393 -0.50 0.32 9.23
CA LYS A 393 -1.61 -0.63 9.25
C LYS A 393 -2.53 -0.38 8.06
N GLY A 394 -3.04 -1.47 7.50
CA GLY A 394 -4.05 -1.45 6.44
C GLY A 394 -5.33 -0.69 6.83
N ALA A 395 -6.28 -0.62 5.90
CA ALA A 395 -7.52 0.11 6.10
C ALA A 395 -8.25 -0.39 7.36
N TYR A 396 -8.69 0.53 8.20
CA TYR A 396 -9.55 0.18 9.33
C TYR A 396 -10.94 -0.18 8.81
N ILE A 397 -11.33 -1.45 8.93
CA ILE A 397 -12.63 -1.95 8.49
C ILE A 397 -13.53 -2.14 9.72
N PRO A 398 -14.49 -1.24 9.98
CA PRO A 398 -15.46 -1.44 11.05
C PRO A 398 -16.32 -2.68 10.76
N VAL A 399 -16.61 -3.47 11.80
CA VAL A 399 -17.47 -4.66 11.71
C VAL A 399 -18.80 -4.36 12.39
N ASN A 400 -19.92 -4.63 11.71
CA ASN A 400 -21.29 -4.42 12.21
C ASN A 400 -21.63 -2.96 12.58
N MET A 401 -20.96 -1.99 11.96
CA MET A 401 -21.23 -0.56 12.14
C MET A 401 -20.87 0.21 10.87
N PHE A 402 -21.51 1.36 10.67
CA PHE A 402 -21.23 2.27 9.55
C PHE A 402 -21.06 3.69 10.08
N GLN A 403 -20.31 4.50 9.34
CA GLN A 403 -20.11 5.90 9.68
C GLN A 403 -21.29 6.74 9.21
N ASP A 404 -21.90 7.52 10.11
CA ASP A 404 -22.81 8.58 9.74
C ASP A 404 -22.01 9.80 9.24
N ALA A 405 -21.90 9.94 7.92
CA ALA A 405 -21.12 11.01 7.29
C ALA A 405 -21.68 12.40 7.63
N ASP A 406 -23.00 12.56 7.65
CA ASP A 406 -23.65 13.84 7.96
C ASP A 406 -23.47 14.21 9.43
N GLY A 407 -23.62 13.22 10.32
CA GLY A 407 -23.33 13.38 11.75
C GLY A 407 -21.87 13.75 12.02
N CYS A 408 -20.92 13.12 11.31
CA CYS A 408 -19.50 13.43 11.39
C CYS A 408 -19.21 14.88 10.95
N ALA A 409 -19.75 15.30 9.80
CA ALA A 409 -19.60 16.67 9.29
C ALA A 409 -20.23 17.71 10.25
N ALA A 410 -21.41 17.42 10.78
CA ALA A 410 -22.07 18.29 11.76
C ALA A 410 -21.25 18.44 13.05
N GLN A 411 -20.59 17.37 13.50
CA GLN A 411 -19.72 17.39 14.67
C GLN A 411 -18.47 18.26 14.43
N LEU A 412 -17.81 18.15 13.27
CA LEU A 412 -16.67 19.01 12.93
C LEU A 412 -17.09 20.48 12.88
N ALA A 413 -18.21 20.78 12.21
CA ALA A 413 -18.74 22.15 12.12
C ALA A 413 -19.16 22.71 13.49
N MET A 414 -19.64 21.87 14.42
CA MET A 414 -19.92 22.27 15.79
C MET A 414 -18.65 22.74 16.50
N TRP A 415 -17.54 22.00 16.39
CA TRP A 415 -16.28 22.40 17.01
C TRP A 415 -15.67 23.64 16.38
N ASP A 416 -15.82 23.82 15.05
CA ASP A 416 -15.42 25.07 14.38
C ASP A 416 -16.18 26.27 14.96
N ARG A 417 -17.50 26.15 15.15
CA ARG A 417 -18.32 27.19 15.81
C ARG A 417 -17.90 27.43 17.27
N THR A 418 -17.59 26.37 18.02
CA THR A 418 -17.13 26.47 19.40
C THR A 418 -15.78 27.18 19.49
N ALA A 419 -14.84 26.87 18.60
CA ALA A 419 -13.56 27.53 18.51
C ALA A 419 -13.71 29.02 18.20
N ALA A 420 -14.57 29.39 17.24
CA ALA A 420 -14.84 30.78 16.89
C ALA A 420 -15.47 31.57 18.05
N LYS A 421 -16.45 30.99 18.74
CA LYS A 421 -17.08 31.62 19.93
C LYS A 421 -16.08 31.84 21.07
N ARG A 422 -15.22 30.86 21.33
CA ARG A 422 -14.19 30.97 22.37
C ARG A 422 -13.13 32.00 21.99
N GLN A 423 -12.74 32.05 20.73
CA GLN A 423 -11.81 33.07 20.24
C GLN A 423 -12.40 34.48 20.44
N ASP A 424 -13.65 34.71 20.03
CA ASP A 424 -14.32 36.01 20.23
C ASP A 424 -14.43 36.38 21.73
N TYR A 425 -14.69 35.40 22.60
CA TYR A 425 -14.70 35.62 24.04
C TYR A 425 -13.30 35.97 24.57
N GLU A 426 -12.27 35.23 24.18
CA GLU A 426 -10.87 35.49 24.53
C GLU A 426 -10.41 36.86 24.02
N ASP A 427 -10.80 37.26 22.82
CA ASP A 427 -10.43 38.55 22.24
C ASP A 427 -11.13 39.71 22.97
N ARG A 428 -12.43 39.57 23.28
CA ARG A 428 -13.22 40.61 23.98
C ARG A 428 -12.85 40.75 25.45
N TYR A 429 -12.63 39.62 26.13
CA TYR A 429 -12.51 39.59 27.59
C TYR A 429 -11.13 39.22 28.08
N GLY A 430 -10.23 38.72 27.23
CA GLY A 430 -8.88 38.29 27.61
C GLY A 430 -8.04 39.41 28.20
N ALA A 431 -8.10 40.62 27.62
CA ALA A 431 -7.42 41.79 28.17
C ALA A 431 -7.97 42.16 29.56
N ARG A 432 -9.28 42.02 29.75
CA ARG A 432 -9.97 42.33 31.02
C ARG A 432 -9.70 41.26 32.09
N LEU A 433 -9.69 39.99 31.72
CA LEU A 433 -9.34 38.87 32.60
C LEU A 433 -7.86 38.90 33.00
N ASN A 434 -6.95 39.23 32.07
CA ASN A 434 -5.53 39.46 32.38
C ASN A 434 -5.32 40.66 33.31
N TRP A 435 -6.19 41.67 33.24
CA TRP A 435 -6.16 42.79 34.17
C TRP A 435 -6.59 42.37 35.58
N PHE A 436 -7.64 41.55 35.71
CA PHE A 436 -8.10 41.04 37.00
C PHE A 436 -7.19 39.97 37.61
N SER A 437 -6.46 39.18 36.81
CA SER A 437 -5.55 38.13 37.29
C SER A 437 -4.21 38.65 37.82
N ARG A 438 -3.83 39.87 37.44
CA ARG A 438 -2.75 40.62 38.11
C ARG A 438 -3.28 41.13 39.44
N GLY A 439 -3.35 40.24 40.43
CA GLY A 439 -3.84 40.55 41.76
C GLY A 439 -3.23 41.84 42.31
N TYR A 440 -4.06 42.65 42.99
CA TYR A 440 -3.61 43.82 43.74
C TYR A 440 -2.37 43.44 44.57
N SER A 441 -1.22 44.00 44.23
CA SER A 441 -0.05 43.95 45.10
C SER A 441 -0.40 44.77 46.35
N THR A 442 -0.95 44.10 47.36
CA THR A 442 -1.16 44.69 48.67
C THR A 442 0.21 44.83 49.32
N ARG A 443 0.90 45.94 49.01
CA ARG A 443 1.96 46.43 49.90
C ARG A 443 1.31 46.71 51.25
N ILE A 444 1.51 45.79 52.19
CA ILE A 444 1.21 46.01 53.60
C ILE A 444 2.15 47.14 54.05
N ILE A 445 1.61 48.34 54.23
CA ILE A 445 2.34 49.46 54.83
C ILE A 445 2.40 49.17 56.34
N PRO A 446 3.60 49.05 56.95
CA PRO A 446 3.70 48.88 58.39
C PRO A 446 3.18 50.16 59.08
N LYS A 447 2.26 50.02 60.03
CA LYS A 447 1.85 51.14 60.90
C LYS A 447 3.04 51.50 61.80
N ALA A 448 3.35 52.79 61.82
CA ALA A 448 4.34 53.42 62.70
C ALA A 448 3.88 53.49 64.16
#